data_AF-A0A553DLY5-F1
#
_entry.id   AF-A0A553DLY5-F1
#
_cell.length_a   1.000
_cell.length_b   1.000
_cell.length_c   1.000
_cell.angle_alpha   90.00
_cell.angle_beta   90.00
_cell.angle_gamma   90.00
#
_symmetry.space_group_name_H-M   'P 1'
#
loop_
_entity.id
_entity.type
_entity.pdbx_description
1 polymer ?
#
loop_
_entity_poly.entity_id
_entity_poly.type
_entity_poly.pdbx_seq_one_letter_code
_entity_poly.pdbx_strand_id
1 'polypeptide(L)'
;MFGKIIICVWLLFIGFMGNAQSVRTVFKKLGQQYSMAKPLQYQSKYVLYKDFDSKKIMESYTGVFYKNNQNEIYMKIGETEILNSKSVNLKVSHPEKAIEISTAVPTYFGDFDMKPLLELCKIDKFVDYKGYWEITMTAKPFSSLPYSKIEVRVSKTYFLQKQVFYYNTATNFSQDFRKPDVHYPRLEVIYANYNRKAVNASVFKNSSYFSTFGKDRIVLSPRLQKYEIVDQRNNSNN
;
A
#
# COMPACT_ATOMS: atom_id res chain seq x y z
N MET A 1 -37.04 -1.91 50.84
CA MET A 1 -35.57 -2.07 50.63
C MET A 1 -35.22 -2.59 49.22
N PHE A 2 -36.10 -3.36 48.56
CA PHE A 2 -35.90 -3.89 47.20
C PHE A 2 -35.85 -2.84 46.07
N GLY A 3 -36.56 -1.72 46.18
CA GLY A 3 -36.55 -0.67 45.14
C GLY A 3 -35.20 0.04 44.95
N LYS A 4 -34.34 0.07 45.98
CA LYS A 4 -33.02 0.72 45.90
C LYS A 4 -32.00 -0.13 45.12
N ILE A 5 -32.16 -1.46 45.12
CA ILE A 5 -31.25 -2.38 44.40
C ILE A 5 -31.53 -2.36 42.90
N ILE A 6 -32.79 -2.22 42.49
CA ILE A 6 -33.18 -2.19 41.06
C ILE A 6 -32.65 -0.93 40.35
N ILE A 7 -32.57 0.21 41.05
CA ILE A 7 -32.03 1.46 40.50
C ILE A 7 -30.52 1.38 40.24
N CYS A 8 -29.76 0.69 41.11
CA CYS A 8 -28.33 0.48 40.90
C CYS A 8 -28.02 -0.43 39.69
N VAL A 9 -28.90 -1.41 39.40
CA VAL A 9 -28.73 -2.30 38.24
C VAL A 9 -29.02 -1.56 36.93
N TRP A 10 -30.00 -0.66 36.89
CA TRP A 10 -30.29 0.15 35.70
C TRP A 10 -29.18 1.16 35.37
N LEU A 11 -28.53 1.77 36.37
CA LEU A 11 -27.41 2.70 36.15
C LEU A 11 -26.15 1.99 35.61
N LEU A 12 -25.97 0.69 35.87
CA LEU A 12 -24.85 -0.09 35.33
C LEU A 12 -25.01 -0.45 33.83
N PHE A 13 -26.25 -0.51 33.32
CA PHE A 13 -26.51 -0.82 31.91
C PHE A 13 -26.39 0.38 30.97
N ILE A 14 -26.47 1.62 31.47
CA ILE A 14 -26.37 2.85 30.65
C ILE A 14 -24.90 3.18 30.31
N GLY A 15 -23.92 2.56 30.98
CA GLY A 15 -22.49 2.83 30.80
C GLY A 15 -21.80 2.20 29.58
N PHE A 16 -22.48 1.36 28.80
CA PHE A 16 -21.86 0.60 27.70
C PHE A 16 -22.38 0.95 26.30
N MET A 17 -22.66 2.23 26.05
CA MET A 17 -22.69 2.74 24.67
C MET A 17 -21.26 2.89 24.15
N GLY A 18 -20.57 1.76 23.99
CA GLY A 18 -19.32 1.70 23.25
C GLY A 18 -19.60 2.11 21.81
N ASN A 19 -19.09 3.26 21.40
CA ASN A 19 -19.17 3.72 20.02
C ASN A 19 -18.44 2.72 19.11
N ALA A 20 -19.18 1.76 18.53
CA ALA A 20 -18.66 0.88 17.51
C ALA A 20 -18.23 1.73 16.31
N GLN A 21 -16.93 1.82 16.07
CA GLN A 21 -16.39 2.59 14.96
C GLN A 21 -16.82 1.93 13.64
N SER A 22 -17.17 2.70 12.60
CA SER A 22 -17.49 2.12 11.30
C SER A 22 -16.24 1.89 10.45
N VAL A 23 -16.28 0.93 9.52
CA VAL A 23 -15.24 0.70 8.49
C VAL A 23 -14.92 1.99 7.73
N ARG A 24 -15.96 2.76 7.37
CA ARG A 24 -15.82 4.05 6.70
C ARG A 24 -15.01 5.05 7.52
N THR A 25 -15.27 5.12 8.81
CA THR A 25 -14.52 6.00 9.71
C THR A 25 -13.06 5.57 9.83
N VAL A 26 -12.78 4.25 9.91
CA VAL A 26 -11.40 3.74 9.96
C VAL A 26 -10.64 4.11 8.69
N PHE A 27 -11.20 3.84 7.51
CA PHE A 27 -10.56 4.18 6.24
C PHE A 27 -10.40 5.69 6.03
N LYS A 28 -11.40 6.49 6.42
CA LYS A 28 -11.30 7.96 6.37
C LYS A 28 -10.10 8.44 7.18
N LYS A 29 -9.97 7.98 8.43
CA LYS A 29 -8.87 8.39 9.32
C LYS A 29 -7.52 7.81 8.88
N LEU A 30 -7.50 6.60 8.32
CA LEU A 30 -6.31 6.04 7.65
C LEU A 30 -5.86 6.95 6.51
N GLY A 31 -6.78 7.34 5.61
CA GLY A 31 -6.51 8.28 4.54
C GLY A 31 -5.93 9.60 5.05
N GLN A 32 -6.55 10.19 6.08
CA GLN A 32 -6.06 11.40 6.73
C GLN A 32 -4.65 11.24 7.30
N GLN A 33 -4.31 10.08 7.90
CA GLN A 33 -2.95 9.83 8.37
C GLN A 33 -1.92 9.88 7.25
N TYR A 34 -2.25 9.33 6.10
CA TYR A 34 -1.33 9.25 4.96
C TYR A 34 -1.34 10.51 4.10
N SER A 35 -2.42 11.30 4.08
CA SER A 35 -2.51 12.55 3.32
C SER A 35 -1.95 13.77 4.04
N MET A 36 -1.79 13.71 5.38
CA MET A 36 -1.17 14.79 6.16
C MET A 36 0.16 15.26 5.55
N ALA A 37 0.31 16.59 5.38
CA ALA A 37 1.52 17.26 4.89
C ALA A 37 2.65 17.29 5.94
N LYS A 38 3.02 16.10 6.43
CA LYS A 38 4.10 15.86 7.38
C LYS A 38 4.94 14.71 6.87
N PRO A 39 6.25 14.67 7.17
CA PRO A 39 7.08 13.54 6.80
C PRO A 39 6.48 12.24 7.31
N LEU A 40 6.60 11.17 6.55
CA LEU A 40 6.20 9.82 6.96
C LEU A 40 7.22 8.84 6.44
N GLN A 41 7.68 7.96 7.30
CA GLN A 41 8.45 6.81 6.86
C GLN A 41 8.05 5.54 7.59
N TYR A 42 8.19 4.42 6.90
CA TYR A 42 8.00 3.08 7.45
C TYR A 42 8.74 2.05 6.59
N GLN A 43 8.91 0.87 7.15
CA GLN A 43 9.42 -0.31 6.47
C GLN A 43 8.27 -1.26 6.16
N SER A 44 8.37 -1.96 5.04
CA SER A 44 7.47 -3.04 4.67
C SER A 44 8.24 -4.34 4.47
N LYS A 45 7.61 -5.47 4.81
CA LYS A 45 8.08 -6.81 4.49
C LYS A 45 7.02 -7.51 3.66
N TYR A 46 7.42 -8.00 2.50
CA TYR A 46 6.59 -8.74 1.58
C TYR A 46 6.95 -10.22 1.69
N VAL A 47 5.93 -11.08 1.74
CA VAL A 47 6.10 -12.52 1.83
C VAL A 47 5.09 -13.19 0.91
N LEU A 48 5.59 -13.90 -0.10
CA LEU A 48 4.78 -14.67 -1.03
C LEU A 48 4.72 -16.12 -0.57
N TYR A 49 3.51 -16.68 -0.53
CA TYR A 49 3.23 -18.08 -0.31
C TYR A 49 2.61 -18.67 -1.57
N LYS A 50 2.93 -19.92 -1.89
CA LYS A 50 2.37 -20.61 -3.06
C LYS A 50 0.85 -20.79 -2.96
N ASP A 51 0.35 -21.11 -1.78
CA ASP A 51 -1.06 -21.38 -1.51
C ASP A 51 -1.63 -20.44 -0.45
N PHE A 52 -2.96 -20.35 -0.41
CA PHE A 52 -3.71 -19.52 0.53
C PHE A 52 -3.49 -19.89 2.00
N ASP A 53 -3.19 -21.14 2.31
CA ASP A 53 -3.02 -21.66 3.67
C ASP A 53 -1.58 -22.11 3.96
N SER A 54 -0.71 -22.10 2.93
CA SER A 54 0.69 -22.48 3.08
C SER A 54 1.41 -21.61 4.10
N LYS A 55 2.26 -22.27 4.88
CA LYS A 55 3.18 -21.66 5.85
C LYS A 55 4.62 -21.57 5.33
N LYS A 56 4.89 -22.18 4.17
CA LYS A 56 6.22 -22.17 3.56
C LYS A 56 6.37 -20.92 2.71
N ILE A 57 7.32 -20.08 3.10
CA ILE A 57 7.69 -18.88 2.35
C ILE A 57 8.28 -19.31 1.01
N MET A 58 7.72 -18.79 -0.09
CA MET A 58 8.27 -18.95 -1.43
C MET A 58 9.27 -17.84 -1.73
N GLU A 59 8.89 -16.60 -1.46
CA GLU A 59 9.72 -15.43 -1.70
C GLU A 59 9.50 -14.42 -0.58
N SER A 60 10.55 -13.67 -0.24
CA SER A 60 10.43 -12.53 0.66
C SER A 60 11.41 -11.43 0.29
N TYR A 61 10.93 -10.19 0.32
CA TYR A 61 11.73 -9.00 0.14
C TYR A 61 11.21 -7.88 1.04
N THR A 62 12.05 -6.88 1.26
CA THR A 62 11.71 -5.73 2.08
C THR A 62 11.46 -4.51 1.21
N GLY A 63 10.77 -3.54 1.78
CA GLY A 63 10.62 -2.22 1.20
C GLY A 63 10.74 -1.11 2.23
N VAL A 64 10.89 0.09 1.70
CA VAL A 64 10.85 1.34 2.46
C VAL A 64 9.90 2.30 1.77
N PHE A 65 9.23 3.12 2.57
CA PHE A 65 8.41 4.21 2.10
C PHE A 65 8.85 5.48 2.80
N TYR A 66 9.05 6.55 2.03
CA TYR A 66 9.34 7.88 2.51
C TYR A 66 8.39 8.88 1.85
N LYS A 67 7.91 9.81 2.65
CA LYS A 67 7.14 10.96 2.21
C LYS A 67 7.66 12.20 2.91
N ASN A 68 7.79 13.33 2.19
CA ASN A 68 8.16 14.62 2.79
C ASN A 68 6.94 15.51 3.07
N ASN A 69 7.17 16.71 3.61
CA ASN A 69 6.11 17.68 3.90
C ASN A 69 5.50 18.31 2.63
N GLN A 70 6.16 18.21 1.48
CA GLN A 70 5.60 18.56 0.17
C GLN A 70 4.78 17.41 -0.45
N ASN A 71 4.66 16.28 0.24
CA ASN A 71 3.96 15.08 -0.20
C ASN A 71 4.61 14.37 -1.40
N GLU A 72 5.88 14.67 -1.67
CA GLU A 72 6.67 13.84 -2.58
C GLU A 72 6.93 12.50 -1.90
N ILE A 73 6.87 11.44 -2.70
CA ILE A 73 6.90 10.06 -2.23
C ILE A 73 8.07 9.35 -2.89
N TYR A 74 8.88 8.68 -2.08
CA TYR A 74 9.83 7.68 -2.54
C TYR A 74 9.43 6.34 -1.92
N MET A 75 9.46 5.29 -2.72
CA MET A 75 9.32 3.94 -2.22
C MET A 75 10.30 3.02 -2.93
N LYS A 76 10.85 2.07 -2.19
CA LYS A 76 11.62 0.96 -2.74
C LYS A 76 10.96 -0.33 -2.30
N ILE A 77 10.69 -1.23 -3.23
CA ILE A 77 10.13 -2.56 -2.98
C ILE A 77 11.06 -3.56 -3.66
N GLY A 78 11.78 -4.35 -2.87
CA GLY A 78 12.84 -5.21 -3.41
C GLY A 78 13.84 -4.39 -4.22
N GLU A 79 14.01 -4.76 -5.49
CA GLU A 79 14.93 -4.12 -6.44
C GLU A 79 14.25 -3.08 -7.35
N THR A 80 13.07 -2.61 -6.98
CA THR A 80 12.33 -1.57 -7.72
C THR A 80 12.22 -0.30 -6.89
N GLU A 81 12.63 0.83 -7.46
CA GLU A 81 12.48 2.18 -6.87
C GLU A 81 11.36 2.93 -7.58
N ILE A 82 10.55 3.69 -6.83
CA ILE A 82 9.54 4.58 -7.38
C ILE A 82 9.67 5.94 -6.69
N LEU A 83 9.75 7.01 -7.48
CA LEU A 83 9.76 8.40 -7.01
C LEU A 83 8.59 9.15 -7.64
N ASN A 84 7.69 9.68 -6.83
CA ASN A 84 6.69 10.66 -7.24
C ASN A 84 7.09 12.03 -6.66
N SER A 85 7.74 12.85 -7.47
CA SER A 85 8.08 14.23 -7.13
C SER A 85 6.99 15.18 -7.62
N LYS A 86 7.17 16.48 -7.41
CA LYS A 86 6.26 17.50 -7.98
C LYS A 86 6.23 17.53 -9.51
N SER A 87 7.27 17.06 -10.19
CA SER A 87 7.42 17.24 -11.64
C SER A 87 7.42 15.95 -12.45
N VAL A 88 7.78 14.82 -11.85
CA VAL A 88 7.81 13.52 -12.53
C VAL A 88 7.40 12.39 -11.60
N ASN A 89 6.88 11.33 -12.20
CA ASN A 89 6.83 10.01 -11.62
C ASN A 89 7.92 9.15 -12.28
N LEU A 90 8.74 8.50 -11.48
CA LEU A 90 9.83 7.64 -11.92
C LEU A 90 9.62 6.25 -11.36
N LYS A 91 9.91 5.24 -12.18
CA LYS A 91 10.02 3.86 -11.74
C LYS A 91 11.32 3.28 -12.30
N VAL A 92 12.16 2.75 -11.42
CA VAL A 92 13.43 2.12 -11.78
C VAL A 92 13.35 0.65 -11.42
N SER A 93 13.52 -0.22 -12.41
CA SER A 93 13.61 -1.66 -12.24
C SER A 93 15.08 -2.07 -12.40
N HIS A 94 15.76 -2.38 -11.29
CA HIS A 94 17.15 -2.84 -11.37
C HIS A 94 17.32 -4.21 -12.05
N PRO A 95 16.41 -5.20 -11.87
CA PRO A 95 16.51 -6.49 -12.56
C PRO A 95 16.41 -6.35 -14.08
N GLU A 96 15.50 -5.50 -14.56
CA GLU A 96 15.29 -5.25 -16.00
C GLU A 96 16.28 -4.21 -16.55
N LYS A 97 17.01 -3.52 -15.67
CA LYS A 97 17.86 -2.37 -16.02
C LYS A 97 17.09 -1.33 -16.84
N ALA A 98 15.91 -0.96 -16.36
CA ALA A 98 15.04 0.02 -17.03
C ALA A 98 14.63 1.15 -16.08
N ILE A 99 14.49 2.35 -16.63
CA ILE A 99 13.90 3.51 -15.96
C ILE A 99 12.74 4.04 -16.80
N GLU A 100 11.57 4.06 -16.19
CA GLU A 100 10.36 4.66 -16.74
C GLU A 100 10.18 6.06 -16.15
N ILE A 101 9.91 7.02 -17.02
CA ILE A 101 9.75 8.43 -16.69
C ILE A 101 8.39 8.88 -17.22
N SER A 102 7.51 9.31 -16.32
CA SER A 102 6.17 9.80 -16.66
C SER A 102 5.86 11.10 -15.94
N THR A 103 4.71 11.70 -16.25
CA THR A 103 4.24 12.92 -15.59
C THR A 103 3.97 12.64 -14.11
N ALA A 104 4.20 13.64 -13.26
CA ALA A 104 3.91 13.50 -11.83
C ALA A 104 2.45 13.10 -11.61
N VAL A 105 2.24 12.07 -10.78
CA VAL A 105 0.90 11.66 -10.40
C VAL A 105 0.41 12.62 -9.31
N PRO A 106 -0.78 13.23 -9.48
CA PRO A 106 -1.36 14.09 -8.46
C PRO A 106 -1.41 13.37 -7.13
N THR A 107 -0.81 13.95 -6.10
CA THR A 107 -0.94 13.37 -4.75
C THR A 107 -2.35 13.64 -4.25
N TYR A 108 -3.06 12.61 -3.81
CA TYR A 108 -4.42 12.77 -3.32
C TYR A 108 -4.42 13.46 -1.95
N PHE A 109 -4.97 14.67 -1.89
CA PHE A 109 -5.09 15.48 -0.68
C PHE A 109 -6.48 15.41 -0.02
N GLY A 110 -7.41 14.65 -0.62
CA GLY A 110 -8.81 14.61 -0.19
C GLY A 110 -9.09 13.64 0.98
N ASP A 111 -10.34 13.69 1.46
CA ASP A 111 -10.90 12.67 2.33
C ASP A 111 -11.01 11.36 1.55
N PHE A 112 -10.33 10.29 1.99
CA PHE A 112 -10.36 8.99 1.31
C PHE A 112 -11.79 8.57 0.96
N ASP A 113 -12.09 8.55 -0.35
CA ASP A 113 -13.37 8.09 -0.86
C ASP A 113 -13.36 6.57 -0.93
N MET A 114 -14.23 5.94 -0.15
CA MET A 114 -14.41 4.51 -0.17
C MET A 114 -15.21 4.02 -1.38
N LYS A 115 -15.92 4.90 -2.11
CA LYS A 115 -16.79 4.47 -3.21
C LYS A 115 -16.05 3.64 -4.26
N PRO A 116 -14.88 4.05 -4.80
CA PRO A 116 -14.17 3.23 -5.79
C PRO A 116 -13.75 1.86 -5.23
N LEU A 117 -13.37 1.80 -3.96
CA LEU A 117 -13.06 0.52 -3.29
C LEU A 117 -14.30 -0.36 -3.17
N LEU A 118 -15.46 0.22 -2.80
CA LEU A 118 -16.72 -0.49 -2.65
C LEU A 118 -17.39 -0.84 -4.00
N GLU A 119 -16.99 -0.20 -5.09
CA GLU A 119 -17.36 -0.61 -6.45
C GLU A 119 -16.69 -1.93 -6.82
N LEU A 120 -15.46 -2.15 -6.39
CA LEU A 120 -14.67 -3.34 -6.70
C LEU A 120 -14.83 -4.46 -5.65
N CYS A 121 -15.06 -4.11 -4.39
CA CYS A 121 -15.09 -5.04 -3.27
C CYS A 121 -16.37 -4.95 -2.45
N LYS A 122 -16.73 -6.05 -1.79
CA LYS A 122 -17.67 -6.08 -0.67
C LYS A 122 -16.89 -6.19 0.64
N ILE A 123 -17.33 -5.46 1.67
CA ILE A 123 -16.85 -5.69 3.04
C ILE A 123 -17.58 -6.91 3.60
N ASP A 124 -16.85 -7.97 3.91
CA ASP A 124 -17.42 -9.19 4.48
C ASP A 124 -17.32 -9.23 6.00
N LYS A 125 -16.23 -8.69 6.56
CA LYS A 125 -15.99 -8.71 8.00
C LYS A 125 -15.32 -7.43 8.46
N PHE A 126 -15.74 -6.96 9.63
CA PHE A 126 -15.07 -5.89 10.35
C PHE A 126 -15.03 -6.22 11.83
N VAL A 127 -13.82 -6.37 12.37
CA VAL A 127 -13.61 -6.76 13.77
C VAL A 127 -12.76 -5.71 14.46
N ASP A 128 -13.23 -5.26 15.62
CA ASP A 128 -12.48 -4.39 16.52
C ASP A 128 -11.73 -5.24 17.56
N TYR A 129 -10.41 -5.30 17.44
CA TYR A 129 -9.54 -5.87 18.47
C TYR A 129 -8.90 -4.76 19.30
N LYS A 130 -8.43 -5.10 20.51
CA LYS A 130 -7.79 -4.15 21.44
C LYS A 130 -6.68 -3.29 20.79
N GLY A 131 -5.85 -3.88 19.91
CA GLY A 131 -4.73 -3.19 19.28
C GLY A 131 -4.96 -2.68 17.86
N TYR A 132 -5.98 -3.20 17.16
CA TYR A 132 -6.18 -2.93 15.73
C TYR A 132 -7.61 -3.26 15.28
N TRP A 133 -8.00 -2.73 14.13
CA TRP A 133 -9.16 -3.19 13.39
C TRP A 133 -8.73 -4.15 12.30
N GLU A 134 -9.52 -5.20 12.09
CA GLU A 134 -9.36 -6.13 10.97
C GLU A 134 -10.55 -5.99 10.03
N ILE A 135 -10.27 -5.75 8.76
CA ILE A 135 -11.27 -5.58 7.70
C ILE A 135 -11.00 -6.68 6.67
N THR A 136 -12.00 -7.50 6.38
CA THR A 136 -11.97 -8.50 5.32
C THR A 136 -12.86 -8.05 4.18
N MET A 137 -12.30 -8.03 2.98
CA MET A 137 -12.96 -7.62 1.76
C MET A 137 -12.85 -8.74 0.73
N THR A 138 -13.92 -8.98 -0.02
CA THR A 138 -13.93 -9.92 -1.14
C THR A 138 -14.23 -9.15 -2.41
N ALA A 139 -13.50 -9.46 -3.46
CA ALA A 139 -13.74 -8.87 -4.77
C ALA A 139 -15.13 -9.25 -5.28
N LYS A 140 -15.83 -8.28 -5.87
CA LYS A 140 -17.10 -8.55 -6.54
C LYS A 140 -16.84 -9.37 -7.82
N PRO A 141 -17.84 -10.14 -8.29
CA PRO A 141 -17.75 -10.80 -9.59
C PRO A 141 -17.39 -9.78 -10.69
N PHE A 142 -16.52 -10.20 -11.61
CA PHE A 142 -16.05 -9.37 -12.73
C PHE A 142 -15.34 -8.07 -12.32
N SER A 143 -14.91 -7.93 -11.06
CA SER A 143 -13.97 -6.86 -10.71
C SER A 143 -12.65 -7.10 -11.45
N SER A 144 -12.02 -6.04 -11.94
CA SER A 144 -10.69 -6.10 -12.55
C SER A 144 -9.56 -6.33 -11.53
N LEU A 145 -9.90 -6.67 -10.28
CA LEU A 145 -8.92 -6.93 -9.24
C LEU A 145 -8.27 -8.31 -9.46
N PRO A 146 -6.93 -8.42 -9.33
CA PRO A 146 -6.22 -9.70 -9.40
C PRO A 146 -6.35 -10.52 -8.10
N TYR A 147 -7.23 -10.11 -7.19
CA TYR A 147 -7.38 -10.69 -5.86
C TYR A 147 -8.82 -11.13 -5.64
N SER A 148 -9.00 -12.32 -5.06
CA SER A 148 -10.30 -12.81 -4.61
C SER A 148 -10.67 -12.23 -3.25
N LYS A 149 -9.69 -12.11 -2.35
CA LYS A 149 -9.87 -11.63 -0.97
C LYS A 149 -8.71 -10.73 -0.55
N ILE A 150 -9.04 -9.71 0.24
CA ILE A 150 -8.09 -8.77 0.85
C ILE A 150 -8.40 -8.67 2.33
N GLU A 151 -7.40 -8.93 3.18
CA GLU A 151 -7.49 -8.70 4.63
C GLU A 151 -6.58 -7.52 4.99
N VAL A 152 -7.12 -6.54 5.73
CA VAL A 152 -6.39 -5.34 6.13
C VAL A 152 -6.45 -5.21 7.63
N ARG A 153 -5.28 -5.03 8.26
CA ARG A 153 -5.15 -4.67 9.67
C ARG A 153 -4.71 -3.23 9.80
N VAL A 154 -5.51 -2.44 10.52
CA VAL A 154 -5.27 -1.01 10.78
C VAL A 154 -5.09 -0.83 12.28
N SER A 155 -3.94 -0.30 12.70
CA SER A 155 -3.69 0.05 14.11
C SER A 155 -4.70 1.07 14.64
N LYS A 156 -4.87 1.15 15.97
CA LYS A 156 -5.71 2.21 16.58
C LYS A 156 -5.22 3.64 16.32
N THR A 157 -3.97 3.80 15.91
CA THR A 157 -3.38 5.06 15.44
C THR A 157 -3.57 5.30 13.93
N TYR A 158 -4.39 4.47 13.26
CA TYR A 158 -4.74 4.60 11.85
C TYR A 158 -3.56 4.48 10.89
N PHE A 159 -2.60 3.61 11.21
CA PHE A 159 -1.57 3.12 10.28
C PHE A 159 -1.84 1.66 9.89
N LEU A 160 -1.49 1.28 8.66
CA LEU A 160 -1.50 -0.12 8.26
C LEU A 160 -0.55 -0.93 9.15
N GLN A 161 -0.91 -2.17 9.47
CA GLN A 161 -0.05 -3.11 10.16
C GLN A 161 0.22 -4.33 9.31
N LYS A 162 -0.82 -4.81 8.62
CA LYS A 162 -0.74 -5.96 7.72
C LYS A 162 -1.76 -5.81 6.60
N GLN A 163 -1.38 -6.24 5.41
CA GLN A 163 -2.30 -6.54 4.32
C GLN A 163 -2.05 -7.97 3.84
N VAL A 164 -3.11 -8.68 3.49
CA VAL A 164 -3.02 -10.02 2.90
C VAL A 164 -3.86 -10.04 1.65
N PHE A 165 -3.23 -10.34 0.52
CA PHE A 165 -3.84 -10.42 -0.79
C PHE A 165 -3.87 -11.88 -1.23
N TYR A 166 -5.07 -12.39 -1.49
CA TYR A 166 -5.29 -13.74 -1.99
C TYR A 166 -5.57 -13.63 -3.48
N TYR A 167 -4.68 -14.15 -4.33
CA TYR A 167 -4.79 -14.01 -5.78
C TYR A 167 -5.96 -14.82 -6.34
N ASN A 168 -6.67 -14.31 -7.33
CA ASN A 168 -7.73 -15.04 -8.03
C ASN A 168 -7.24 -15.79 -9.27
N THR A 169 -5.97 -15.60 -9.66
CA THR A 169 -5.32 -16.30 -10.77
C THR A 169 -4.31 -17.31 -10.25
N ALA A 170 -4.29 -18.48 -10.88
CA ALA A 170 -3.29 -19.48 -10.59
C ALA A 170 -1.95 -19.11 -11.23
N THR A 171 -0.85 -19.34 -10.52
CA THR A 171 0.52 -19.09 -10.97
C THR A 171 1.27 -20.41 -11.06
N ASN A 172 2.00 -20.63 -12.16
CA ASN A 172 2.90 -21.76 -12.28
C ASN A 172 4.25 -21.41 -11.66
N PHE A 173 4.63 -22.11 -10.59
CA PHE A 173 5.90 -21.94 -9.88
C PHE A 173 7.02 -22.86 -10.39
N SER A 174 6.74 -23.70 -11.39
CA SER A 174 7.73 -24.59 -11.98
C SER A 174 8.62 -23.84 -12.98
N GLN A 175 9.91 -24.18 -12.96
CA GLN A 175 10.86 -23.78 -14.00
C GLN A 175 10.83 -24.74 -15.19
N ASP A 176 10.16 -25.89 -15.06
CA ASP A 176 10.00 -26.90 -16.11
C ASP A 176 8.57 -26.85 -16.67
N PHE A 177 8.45 -26.42 -17.93
CA PHE A 177 7.18 -26.35 -18.64
C PHE A 177 6.45 -27.70 -18.76
N ARG A 178 7.15 -28.83 -18.63
CA ARG A 178 6.56 -30.18 -18.69
C ARG A 178 5.99 -30.65 -17.36
N LYS A 179 6.28 -29.95 -16.27
CA LYS A 179 5.85 -30.30 -14.90
C LYS A 179 5.24 -29.07 -14.23
N PRO A 180 4.02 -28.67 -14.61
CA PRO A 180 3.38 -27.49 -14.05
C PRO A 180 3.16 -27.63 -12.55
N ASP A 181 3.49 -26.58 -11.81
CA ASP A 181 3.34 -26.45 -10.34
C ASP A 181 2.40 -25.27 -10.08
N VAL A 182 1.11 -25.48 -10.36
CA VAL A 182 0.10 -24.43 -10.46
C VAL A 182 -0.61 -24.25 -9.12
N HIS A 183 -0.51 -23.05 -8.56
CA HIS A 183 -1.08 -22.71 -7.24
C HIS A 183 -1.77 -21.35 -7.22
N TYR A 184 -2.59 -21.10 -6.20
CA TYR A 184 -3.20 -19.79 -5.97
C TYR A 184 -2.44 -19.04 -4.86
N PRO A 185 -1.58 -18.08 -5.23
CA PRO A 185 -0.68 -17.47 -4.25
C PRO A 185 -1.39 -16.55 -3.27
N ARG A 186 -0.70 -16.31 -2.16
CA ARG A 186 -1.05 -15.30 -1.18
C ARG A 186 0.15 -14.42 -0.90
N LEU A 187 -0.03 -13.11 -1.02
CA LEU A 187 0.96 -12.10 -0.66
C LEU A 187 0.60 -11.49 0.69
N GLU A 188 1.52 -11.55 1.64
CA GLU A 188 1.42 -10.81 2.89
C GLU A 188 2.36 -9.60 2.85
N VAL A 189 1.85 -8.44 3.27
CA VAL A 189 2.64 -7.22 3.47
C VAL A 189 2.51 -6.80 4.91
N ILE A 190 3.63 -6.72 5.63
CA ILE A 190 3.70 -6.31 7.03
C ILE A 190 4.39 -4.96 7.09
N TYR A 191 3.82 -4.03 7.86
CA TYR A 191 4.32 -2.67 7.99
C TYR A 191 4.84 -2.41 9.40
N ALA A 192 6.00 -1.77 9.50
CA ALA A 192 6.67 -1.54 10.77
C ALA A 192 7.44 -0.20 10.77
N ASN A 193 7.90 0.20 11.96
CA ASN A 193 8.82 1.33 12.15
C ASN A 193 8.31 2.68 11.64
N TYR A 194 6.99 2.89 11.75
CA TYR A 194 6.33 4.15 11.45
C TYR A 194 6.95 5.30 12.24
N ASN A 195 7.38 6.35 11.56
CA ASN A 195 7.77 7.59 12.20
C ASN A 195 7.60 8.81 11.29
N ARG A 196 7.62 9.99 11.91
CA ARG A 196 7.41 11.30 11.26
C ARG A 196 8.70 12.12 11.14
N LYS A 197 9.87 11.48 11.28
CA LYS A 197 11.16 12.17 11.11
C LYS A 197 11.39 12.42 9.62
N ALA A 198 11.90 13.60 9.29
CA ALA A 198 12.30 13.89 7.91
C ALA A 198 13.47 13.00 7.48
N VAL A 199 13.46 12.58 6.22
CA VAL A 199 14.60 11.90 5.57
C VAL A 199 15.38 12.91 4.73
N ASN A 200 16.56 12.50 4.24
CA ASN A 200 17.38 13.36 3.39
C ASN A 200 16.60 13.79 2.13
N ALA A 201 16.55 15.10 1.88
CA ALA A 201 15.83 15.67 0.74
C ALA A 201 16.36 15.18 -0.62
N SER A 202 17.61 14.72 -0.70
CA SER A 202 18.20 14.16 -1.94
C SER A 202 17.44 12.96 -2.49
N VAL A 203 16.75 12.20 -1.63
CA VAL A 203 15.95 11.03 -2.03
C VAL A 203 14.79 11.42 -2.96
N PHE A 204 14.27 12.64 -2.81
CA PHE A 204 13.16 13.15 -3.60
C PHE A 204 13.60 13.94 -4.84
N LYS A 205 14.91 14.10 -5.06
CA LYS A 205 15.43 14.87 -6.21
C LYS A 205 15.53 13.99 -7.44
N ASN A 206 14.87 14.42 -8.52
CA ASN A 206 14.97 13.76 -9.83
C ASN A 206 16.41 13.75 -10.38
N SER A 207 17.21 14.77 -10.03
CA SER A 207 18.63 14.87 -10.41
C SER A 207 19.48 13.72 -9.85
N SER A 208 19.01 13.00 -8.82
CA SER A 208 19.63 11.77 -8.33
C SER A 208 19.45 10.56 -9.27
N TYR A 209 18.63 10.71 -10.31
CA TYR A 209 18.29 9.67 -11.29
C TYR A 209 18.72 10.09 -12.70
N PHE A 210 18.36 11.31 -13.11
CA PHE A 210 18.66 11.82 -14.45
C PHE A 210 18.69 13.36 -14.46
N SER A 211 19.30 13.90 -15.51
CA SER A 211 19.28 15.32 -15.87
C SER A 211 18.79 15.50 -17.30
N THR A 212 18.13 16.62 -17.56
CA THR A 212 17.70 17.02 -18.91
C THR A 212 18.65 18.06 -19.47
N PHE A 213 19.21 17.82 -20.65
CA PHE A 213 20.04 18.77 -21.40
C PHE A 213 19.30 19.23 -22.67
N GLY A 214 19.18 20.55 -22.86
CA GLY A 214 18.39 21.10 -23.96
C GLY A 214 16.89 20.80 -23.80
N LYS A 215 16.14 20.73 -24.92
CA LYS A 215 14.69 20.57 -24.86
C LYS A 215 14.22 19.18 -24.42
N ASP A 216 14.93 18.09 -24.77
CA ASP A 216 14.39 16.74 -24.52
C ASP A 216 15.44 15.64 -24.23
N ARG A 217 16.74 15.94 -24.18
CA ARG A 217 17.76 14.89 -23.99
C ARG A 217 17.87 14.50 -22.51
N ILE A 218 17.44 13.28 -22.18
CA ILE A 218 17.62 12.68 -20.87
C ILE A 218 19.02 12.06 -20.79
N VAL A 219 19.75 12.42 -19.74
CA VAL A 219 21.05 11.84 -19.39
C VAL A 219 20.92 11.21 -18.01
N LEU A 220 21.08 9.90 -17.93
CA LEU A 220 21.00 9.16 -16.68
C LEU A 220 22.22 9.43 -15.80
N SER A 221 21.99 9.40 -14.48
CA SER A 221 23.05 9.45 -13.48
C SER A 221 24.02 8.27 -13.64
N PRO A 222 25.27 8.37 -13.13
CA PRO A 222 26.27 7.31 -13.28
C PRO A 222 25.79 5.92 -12.84
N ARG A 223 24.98 5.86 -11.78
CA ARG A 223 24.43 4.58 -11.25
C ARG A 223 23.44 3.90 -12.19
N LEU A 224 22.85 4.64 -13.14
CA LEU A 224 21.85 4.16 -14.09
C LEU A 224 22.34 4.21 -15.54
N GLN A 225 23.62 4.48 -15.81
CA GLN A 225 24.12 4.73 -17.17
C GLN A 225 23.88 3.59 -18.18
N LYS A 226 23.72 2.35 -17.69
CA LYS A 226 23.44 1.16 -18.50
C LYS A 226 21.96 0.80 -18.59
N TYR A 227 21.08 1.69 -18.14
CA TYR A 227 19.64 1.42 -18.08
C TYR A 227 18.96 1.94 -19.35
N GLU A 228 17.95 1.21 -19.80
CA GLU A 228 17.06 1.64 -20.87
C GLU A 228 16.10 2.71 -20.34
N ILE A 229 15.86 3.74 -21.15
CA ILE A 229 14.95 4.85 -20.81
C ILE A 229 13.62 4.61 -21.53
N VAL A 230 12.54 4.58 -20.76
CA VAL A 230 11.16 4.59 -21.27
C VAL A 230 10.52 5.92 -20.86
N ASP A 231 10.47 6.89 -21.77
CA ASP A 231 9.85 8.20 -21.50
C ASP A 231 8.40 8.23 -21.99
N GLN A 232 7.46 8.32 -21.06
CA GLN A 232 6.02 8.39 -21.32
C GLN A 232 5.46 9.81 -21.22
N ARG A 233 6.28 10.82 -20.91
CA ARG A 233 5.79 12.20 -20.73
C ARG A 233 5.20 12.80 -22.01
N ASN A 234 5.62 12.28 -23.17
CA ASN A 234 5.19 12.74 -24.49
C ASN A 234 4.16 11.81 -25.16
N ASN A 235 3.73 10.73 -24.50
CA ASN A 235 2.73 9.80 -25.06
C ASN A 235 1.28 10.32 -24.95
N SER A 236 1.12 11.65 -24.99
CA SER A 236 -0.16 12.36 -25.16
C SER A 236 -0.65 12.22 -26.61
N ASN A 237 -0.74 11.00 -27.14
CA ASN A 237 -1.38 10.67 -28.41
C ASN A 237 -1.71 9.17 -28.43
N ASN A 238 -2.87 8.84 -27.85
CA ASN A 238 -3.88 7.92 -28.39
C ASN A 238 -5.11 7.92 -27.50
#